data_AF-Q18BL1-F1
#
_entry.id   AF-Q18BL1-F1
#
_cell.length_a   1.000
_cell.length_b   1.000
_cell.length_c   1.000
_cell.angle_alpha   90.00
_cell.angle_beta   90.00
_cell.angle_gamma   90.00
#
_symmetry.space_group_name_H-M   'P 1'
#
loop_
_entity.id
_entity.type
_entity.pdbx_description
1 polymer ?
#
loop_
_entity_poly.entity_id
_entity_poly.type
_entity_poly.pdbx_seq_one_letter_code
_entity_poly.pdbx_strand_id
1 'polypeptide(L)'
;MTNIKNSDFNDSPTFPEVYNNFIKFISSQDPILCVWGAGDLKELYRNINYHKLPSNSLPKSYINIQQHASKYFNNPAGKSIGLQNAISILELDEKMSYHNALNDAYYTAKVFIKIYNPSIVPDIYLYTSIKPKTIRYSNKKRVDYDKLFDEFRKILNRELTKDEKKIINLAYNMGKTNQFTLENVKQRKNK
;
A
#
# COMPACT_ATOMS: atom_id res chain seq x y z
N MET A 1 -6.37 20.85 0.38
CA MET A 1 -6.61 20.77 1.84
C MET A 1 -8.03 20.26 2.02
N THR A 2 -8.26 19.34 2.95
CA THR A 2 -9.59 18.73 3.16
C THR A 2 -10.55 19.77 3.75
N ASN A 3 -11.82 19.77 3.35
CA ASN A 3 -12.83 20.72 3.85
C ASN A 3 -13.36 20.38 5.27
N ILE A 4 -12.52 19.75 6.10
CA ILE A 4 -12.90 19.25 7.42
C ILE A 4 -12.65 20.36 8.45
N LYS A 5 -13.65 20.64 9.29
CA LYS A 5 -13.60 21.64 10.36
C LYS A 5 -13.37 20.96 11.70
N ASN A 6 -12.83 21.71 12.67
CA ASN A 6 -12.64 21.20 14.03
C ASN A 6 -13.94 20.72 14.69
N SER A 7 -15.06 21.34 14.35
CA SER A 7 -16.40 20.94 14.80
C SER A 7 -16.79 19.53 14.39
N ASP A 8 -16.25 19.03 13.27
CA ASP A 8 -16.59 17.71 12.73
C ASP A 8 -15.99 16.58 13.60
N PHE A 9 -15.04 16.90 14.49
CA PHE A 9 -14.38 15.93 15.36
C PHE A 9 -14.99 15.81 16.76
N ASN A 10 -15.85 16.73 17.18
CA ASN A 10 -16.34 16.79 18.56
C ASN A 10 -17.07 15.51 19.01
N ASP A 11 -17.81 14.89 18.08
CA ASP A 11 -18.55 13.62 18.31
C ASP A 11 -18.08 12.50 17.38
N SER A 12 -16.90 12.66 16.76
CA SER A 12 -16.38 11.65 15.84
C SER A 12 -15.78 10.46 16.60
N PRO A 13 -16.09 9.22 16.18
CA PRO A 13 -15.46 8.03 16.76
C PRO A 13 -13.95 8.05 16.54
N THR A 14 -13.23 7.45 17.47
CA THR A 14 -11.78 7.33 17.44
C THR A 14 -11.31 6.41 16.30
N PHE A 15 -10.05 6.55 15.88
CA PHE A 15 -9.49 5.69 14.83
C PHE A 15 -9.65 4.19 15.13
N PRO A 16 -9.37 3.67 16.35
CA PRO A 16 -9.63 2.26 16.69
C PRO A 16 -11.09 1.84 16.50
N GLU A 17 -12.06 2.67 16.90
CA GLU A 17 -13.49 2.36 16.77
C GLU A 17 -13.89 2.30 15.29
N VAL A 18 -13.49 3.31 14.50
CA VAL A 18 -13.75 3.36 13.06
C VAL A 18 -13.06 2.19 12.35
N TYR A 19 -11.83 1.84 12.73
CA TYR A 19 -11.10 0.71 12.16
C TYR A 19 -11.85 -0.60 12.40
N ASN A 20 -12.30 -0.87 13.64
CA ASN A 20 -13.05 -2.09 13.94
C ASN A 20 -14.39 -2.15 13.17
N ASN A 21 -15.08 -1.02 13.04
CA ASN A 21 -16.29 -0.95 12.22
C ASN A 21 -15.99 -1.17 10.73
N PHE A 22 -14.88 -0.63 10.23
CA PHE A 22 -14.42 -0.84 8.86
C PHE A 22 -14.11 -2.31 8.58
N ILE A 23 -13.38 -3.00 9.47
CA ILE A 23 -13.09 -4.44 9.33
C ILE A 23 -14.39 -5.26 9.30
N LYS A 24 -15.37 -4.94 10.15
CA LYS A 24 -16.70 -5.58 10.11
C LYS A 24 -17.42 -5.29 8.80
N PHE A 25 -17.35 -4.06 8.30
CA PHE A 25 -18.00 -3.66 7.05
C PHE A 25 -17.43 -4.40 5.83
N ILE A 26 -16.12 -4.60 5.77
CA ILE A 26 -15.45 -5.27 4.63
C ILE A 26 -15.36 -6.80 4.79
N SER A 27 -16.04 -7.40 5.77
CA SER A 27 -15.90 -8.82 6.17
C SER A 27 -16.45 -9.85 5.17
N SER A 28 -16.48 -9.54 3.87
CA SER A 28 -16.83 -10.47 2.80
C SER A 28 -15.75 -11.55 2.60
N GLN A 29 -16.07 -12.55 1.79
CA GLN A 29 -15.08 -13.53 1.32
C GLN A 29 -14.12 -12.81 0.35
N ASP A 30 -12.87 -12.64 0.77
CA ASP A 30 -11.75 -12.09 0.00
C ASP A 30 -11.95 -10.69 -0.64
N PRO A 31 -12.24 -9.65 0.15
CA PRO A 31 -12.32 -8.27 -0.33
C PRO A 31 -11.04 -7.79 -1.04
N ILE A 32 -11.19 -6.93 -2.05
CA ILE A 32 -10.08 -6.27 -2.76
C ILE A 32 -10.16 -4.77 -2.52
N LEU A 33 -9.09 -4.17 -1.99
CA LEU A 33 -9.03 -2.73 -1.78
C LEU A 33 -8.71 -2.01 -3.10
N CYS A 34 -9.68 -1.30 -3.65
CA CYS A 34 -9.47 -0.43 -4.81
C CYS A 34 -9.13 0.98 -4.32
N VAL A 35 -7.92 1.44 -4.61
CA VAL A 35 -7.44 2.77 -4.18
C VAL A 35 -7.05 3.60 -5.39
N TRP A 36 -7.16 4.93 -5.30
CA TRP A 36 -6.64 5.79 -6.36
C TRP A 36 -5.12 5.61 -6.42
N GLY A 37 -4.40 5.75 -5.30
CA GLY A 37 -2.96 5.54 -5.26
C GLY A 37 -2.47 4.78 -4.02
N ALA A 38 -1.25 4.25 -4.09
CA ALA A 38 -0.65 3.51 -2.97
C ALA A 38 -0.42 4.35 -1.70
N GLY A 39 -0.56 5.68 -1.79
CA GLY A 39 -0.53 6.59 -0.64
C GLY A 39 -1.63 6.30 0.37
N ASP A 40 -2.84 5.96 -0.10
CA ASP A 40 -4.00 5.69 0.75
C ASP A 40 -3.73 4.48 1.67
N LEU A 41 -3.20 3.39 1.09
CA LEU A 41 -2.79 2.21 1.86
C LEU A 41 -1.64 2.54 2.81
N LYS A 42 -0.63 3.27 2.36
CA LYS A 42 0.50 3.64 3.21
C LYS A 42 0.03 4.38 4.47
N GLU A 43 -0.89 5.32 4.32
CA GLU A 43 -1.44 6.10 5.43
C GLU A 43 -2.36 5.27 6.33
N LEU A 44 -3.20 4.39 5.75
CA LEU A 44 -4.01 3.45 6.52
C LEU A 44 -3.15 2.56 7.43
N TYR A 45 -2.15 1.89 6.86
CA TYR A 45 -1.24 1.04 7.64
C TYR A 45 -0.39 1.83 8.63
N ARG A 46 0.00 3.07 8.30
CA ARG A 46 0.71 3.95 9.25
C ARG A 46 -0.12 4.21 10.50
N ASN A 47 -1.41 4.52 10.35
CA ASN A 47 -2.32 4.76 11.47
C ASN A 47 -2.62 3.48 12.25
N ILE A 48 -2.83 2.35 11.58
CA ILE A 48 -3.00 1.04 12.24
C ILE A 48 -1.83 0.73 13.15
N ASN A 49 -0.59 0.91 12.67
CA ASN A 49 0.60 0.68 13.49
C ASN A 49 0.75 1.70 14.62
N TYR A 50 0.44 2.97 14.37
CA TYR A 50 0.47 4.02 15.39
C TYR A 50 -0.48 3.70 16.56
N HIS A 51 -1.69 3.22 16.25
CA HIS A 51 -2.69 2.80 17.24
C HIS A 51 -2.52 1.36 17.74
N LYS A 52 -1.45 0.64 17.34
CA LYS A 52 -1.17 -0.75 17.72
C LYS A 52 -2.31 -1.75 17.40
N LEU A 53 -2.96 -1.55 16.27
CA LEU A 53 -4.09 -2.37 15.79
C LEU A 53 -3.61 -3.52 14.88
N PRO A 54 -4.37 -4.62 14.78
CA PRO A 54 -3.97 -5.83 14.06
C PRO A 54 -4.07 -5.68 12.53
N SER A 55 -2.95 -5.45 11.84
CA SER A 55 -2.93 -5.25 10.38
C SER A 55 -3.23 -6.49 9.54
N ASN A 56 -3.20 -7.68 10.13
CA ASN A 56 -3.54 -8.96 9.48
C ASN A 56 -5.03 -9.10 9.13
N SER A 57 -5.89 -8.27 9.74
CA SER A 57 -7.33 -8.26 9.49
C SER A 57 -7.70 -7.50 8.21
N LEU A 58 -6.75 -6.76 7.63
CA LEU A 58 -6.96 -6.07 6.36
C LEU A 58 -6.76 -6.99 5.16
N PRO A 59 -7.48 -6.73 4.06
CA PRO A 59 -7.25 -7.44 2.82
C PRO A 59 -5.86 -7.13 2.28
N LYS A 60 -5.16 -8.18 1.85
CA LYS A 60 -3.82 -8.04 1.24
C LYS A 60 -3.92 -7.68 -0.24
N SER A 61 -5.02 -8.05 -0.89
CA SER A 61 -5.28 -7.78 -2.30
C SER A 61 -5.75 -6.35 -2.50
N TYR A 62 -5.13 -5.65 -3.44
CA TYR A 62 -5.49 -4.28 -3.78
C TYR A 62 -5.33 -4.01 -5.28
N ILE A 63 -6.00 -2.97 -5.77
CA ILE A 63 -5.82 -2.44 -7.13
C ILE A 63 -5.44 -0.97 -7.02
N ASN A 64 -4.30 -0.61 -7.63
CA ASN A 64 -3.85 0.78 -7.77
C ASN A 64 -4.44 1.36 -9.06
N ILE A 65 -5.61 1.99 -8.95
CA ILE A 65 -6.36 2.47 -10.11
C ILE A 65 -5.59 3.56 -10.87
N GLN A 66 -4.84 4.44 -10.19
CA GLN A 66 -4.02 5.45 -10.84
C GLN A 66 -2.97 4.84 -11.78
N GLN A 67 -2.38 3.70 -11.41
CA GLN A 67 -1.41 3.03 -12.27
C GLN A 67 -2.07 2.49 -13.55
N HIS A 68 -3.27 1.92 -13.43
CA HIS A 68 -4.04 1.45 -14.58
C HIS A 68 -4.57 2.60 -15.44
N ALA A 69 -5.06 3.67 -14.81
CA ALA A 69 -5.50 4.89 -15.49
C ALA A 69 -4.36 5.53 -16.27
N SER A 70 -3.17 5.66 -15.66
CA SER A 70 -2.00 6.24 -16.33
C SER A 70 -1.61 5.45 -17.58
N LYS A 71 -1.74 4.12 -17.56
CA LYS A 71 -1.52 3.27 -18.74
C LYS A 71 -2.62 3.47 -19.78
N TYR A 72 -3.89 3.52 -19.35
CA TYR A 72 -5.04 3.71 -20.23
C TYR A 72 -4.96 5.02 -21.02
N PHE A 73 -4.52 6.12 -20.39
CA PHE A 73 -4.35 7.43 -21.04
C PHE A 73 -3.00 7.63 -21.73
N ASN A 74 -2.17 6.58 -21.86
CA ASN A 74 -0.83 6.67 -22.45
C ASN A 74 0.05 7.77 -21.82
N ASN A 75 -0.02 7.94 -20.50
CA ASN A 75 0.79 8.93 -19.81
C ASN A 75 2.30 8.63 -19.98
N PRO A 76 3.15 9.66 -20.08
CA PRO A 76 4.60 9.48 -20.14
C PRO A 76 5.12 8.67 -18.94
N ALA A 77 6.15 7.85 -19.20
CA ALA A 77 6.80 7.07 -18.16
C ALA A 77 7.24 7.97 -16.98
N GLY A 78 6.89 7.56 -15.75
CA GLY A 78 7.18 8.33 -14.54
C GLY A 78 6.16 9.42 -14.19
N LYS A 79 5.16 9.69 -15.04
CA LYS A 79 4.08 10.63 -14.74
C LYS A 79 2.77 9.90 -14.46
N SER A 80 2.30 9.99 -13.22
CA SER A 80 0.99 9.43 -12.84
C SER A 80 -0.12 10.46 -13.09
N ILE A 81 -1.27 10.00 -13.58
CA ILE A 81 -2.43 10.87 -13.76
C ILE A 81 -3.10 11.20 -12.41
N GLY A 82 -3.51 12.44 -12.19
CA GLY A 82 -4.32 12.82 -11.03
C GLY A 82 -5.79 12.42 -11.20
N LEU A 83 -6.51 12.20 -10.10
CA LEU A 83 -7.92 11.79 -10.15
C LEU A 83 -8.78 12.81 -10.90
N GLN A 84 -8.61 14.10 -10.61
CA GLN A 84 -9.29 15.20 -11.29
C GLN A 84 -9.05 15.20 -12.80
N ASN A 85 -7.80 15.01 -13.24
CA ASN A 85 -7.49 14.94 -14.67
C ASN A 85 -8.14 13.73 -15.32
N ALA A 86 -8.16 12.58 -14.65
CA ALA A 86 -8.82 11.38 -15.18
C ALA A 86 -10.33 11.58 -15.31
N ILE A 87 -10.97 12.22 -14.32
CA ILE A 87 -12.39 12.59 -14.34
C ILE A 87 -12.69 13.50 -15.53
N SER A 88 -11.89 14.56 -15.70
CA SER A 88 -12.06 15.54 -16.78
C SER A 88 -11.89 14.91 -18.17
N ILE A 89 -10.84 14.09 -18.37
CA ILE A 89 -10.61 13.41 -19.66
C ILE A 89 -11.71 12.41 -19.99
N LEU A 90 -12.29 11.75 -18.98
CA LEU A 90 -13.41 10.81 -19.16
C LEU A 90 -14.78 11.50 -19.23
N GLU A 91 -14.81 12.83 -19.14
CA GLU A 91 -16.03 13.65 -19.15
C GLU A 91 -17.07 13.13 -18.13
N LEU A 92 -16.59 12.74 -16.94
CA LEU A 92 -17.47 12.29 -15.87
C LEU A 92 -18.19 13.48 -15.23
N ASP A 93 -19.45 13.29 -14.88
CA ASP A 93 -20.29 14.30 -14.28
C ASP A 93 -19.79 14.71 -12.88
N GLU A 94 -19.25 15.94 -12.78
CA GLU A 94 -18.61 16.50 -11.58
C GLU A 94 -19.63 17.12 -10.61
N LYS A 95 -20.52 16.29 -10.06
CA LYS A 95 -21.59 16.75 -9.17
C LYS A 95 -21.16 17.02 -7.73
N MET A 96 -20.03 16.46 -7.33
CA MET A 96 -19.56 16.46 -5.94
C MET A 96 -18.21 17.15 -5.79
N SER A 97 -18.02 17.84 -4.67
CA SER A 97 -16.79 18.59 -4.38
C SER A 97 -15.57 17.68 -4.18
N TYR A 98 -14.43 18.13 -4.67
CA TYR A 98 -13.13 17.53 -4.40
C TYR A 98 -12.66 17.70 -2.96
N HIS A 99 -11.64 16.94 -2.57
CA HIS A 99 -11.02 16.97 -1.23
C HIS A 99 -11.92 16.47 -0.09
N ASN A 100 -12.85 15.59 -0.45
CA ASN A 100 -13.62 14.78 0.48
C ASN A 100 -13.36 13.30 0.12
N ALA A 101 -12.91 12.52 1.09
CA ALA A 101 -12.48 11.14 0.86
C ALA A 101 -13.58 10.23 0.29
N LEU A 102 -14.85 10.46 0.66
CA LEU A 102 -15.98 9.69 0.13
C LEU A 102 -16.22 10.04 -1.34
N ASN A 103 -16.19 11.32 -1.70
CA ASN A 103 -16.35 11.76 -3.09
C ASN A 103 -15.19 11.27 -3.96
N ASP A 104 -13.96 11.34 -3.44
CA ASP A 104 -12.77 10.83 -4.12
C ASP A 104 -12.86 9.31 -4.34
N ALA A 105 -13.38 8.55 -3.36
CA ALA A 105 -13.64 7.12 -3.52
C ALA A 105 -14.73 6.83 -4.57
N TYR A 106 -15.81 7.61 -4.59
CA TYR A 106 -16.86 7.49 -5.60
C TYR A 106 -16.32 7.75 -7.01
N TYR A 107 -15.57 8.82 -7.22
CA TYR A 107 -15.01 9.12 -8.53
C TYR A 107 -13.94 8.11 -8.93
N THR A 108 -13.14 7.63 -7.97
CA THR A 108 -12.21 6.52 -8.20
C THR A 108 -12.94 5.29 -8.74
N ALA A 109 -14.10 4.94 -8.19
CA ALA A 109 -14.93 3.85 -8.70
C ALA A 109 -15.48 4.15 -10.11
N LYS A 110 -15.97 5.37 -10.38
CA LYS A 110 -16.45 5.77 -11.72
C LYS A 110 -15.37 5.70 -12.78
N VAL A 111 -14.17 6.20 -12.47
CA VAL A 111 -13.01 6.09 -13.35
C VAL A 111 -12.69 4.62 -13.59
N PHE A 112 -12.66 3.80 -12.52
CA PHE A 112 -12.36 2.39 -12.64
C PHE A 112 -13.34 1.66 -13.56
N ILE A 113 -14.64 1.90 -13.44
CA ILE A 113 -15.67 1.34 -14.33
C ILE A 113 -15.40 1.68 -15.80
N LYS A 114 -14.95 2.90 -16.11
CA LYS A 114 -14.67 3.34 -17.49
C LYS A 114 -13.42 2.72 -18.08
N ILE A 115 -12.37 2.57 -17.27
CA ILE A 115 -11.07 2.03 -17.74
C ILE A 115 -10.95 0.51 -17.55
N TYR A 116 -11.98 -0.12 -16.96
CA TYR A 116 -11.95 -1.53 -16.61
C TYR A 116 -11.65 -2.39 -17.84
N ASN A 117 -10.76 -3.35 -17.65
CA ASN A 117 -10.52 -4.39 -18.62
C ASN A 117 -10.12 -5.68 -17.88
N PRO A 118 -10.38 -6.86 -18.46
CA PRO A 118 -10.12 -8.15 -17.81
C PRO A 118 -8.65 -8.40 -17.44
N SER A 119 -7.70 -7.64 -18.00
CA SER A 119 -6.27 -7.77 -17.63
C SER A 119 -5.91 -7.09 -16.32
N ILE A 120 -6.81 -6.27 -15.76
CA ILE A 120 -6.64 -5.68 -14.43
C ILE A 120 -6.90 -6.77 -13.40
N VAL A 121 -5.81 -7.22 -12.77
CA VAL A 121 -5.84 -8.19 -11.68
C VAL A 121 -5.34 -7.53 -10.39
N PRO A 122 -5.89 -7.90 -9.22
CA PRO A 122 -5.39 -7.43 -7.94
C PRO A 122 -3.92 -7.80 -7.74
N ASP A 123 -3.22 -6.91 -7.05
CA ASP A 123 -1.86 -7.12 -6.62
C ASP A 123 -1.82 -7.28 -5.09
N ILE A 124 -0.75 -7.87 -4.54
CA ILE A 124 -0.56 -7.95 -3.08
C ILE A 124 0.15 -6.70 -2.54
N TYR A 125 -0.46 -6.05 -1.55
CA TYR A 125 0.16 -4.98 -0.78
C TYR A 125 0.94 -5.53 0.41
N LEU A 126 2.24 -5.24 0.46
CA LEU A 126 3.11 -5.57 1.58
C LEU A 126 3.55 -4.28 2.28
N TYR A 127 2.93 -3.96 3.40
CA TYR A 127 3.34 -2.81 4.20
C TYR A 127 4.66 -3.08 4.93
N THR A 128 5.58 -2.11 4.88
CA THR A 128 6.80 -2.11 5.70
C THR A 128 6.80 -0.88 6.60
N SER A 129 6.99 -1.08 7.91
CA SER A 129 7.09 -0.01 8.90
C SER A 129 8.44 0.75 8.86
N ILE A 130 9.25 0.50 7.82
CA ILE A 130 10.62 0.99 7.73
C ILE A 130 10.57 2.49 7.39
N LYS A 131 10.83 3.34 8.40
CA LYS A 131 11.22 4.72 8.15
C LYS A 131 12.50 4.68 7.29
N PRO A 132 12.55 5.35 6.12
CA PRO A 132 13.83 5.54 5.46
C PRO A 132 14.70 6.34 6.42
N LYS A 133 15.66 5.68 7.10
CA LYS A 133 16.78 6.40 7.74
C LYS A 133 17.33 7.31 6.64
N THR A 134 17.36 8.61 6.93
CA THR A 134 17.99 9.63 6.09
C THR A 134 19.27 9.04 5.52
N ILE A 135 19.25 8.82 4.20
CA ILE A 135 20.33 8.13 3.50
C ILE A 135 21.50 9.09 3.51
N ARG A 136 22.41 8.95 4.48
CA ARG A 136 23.79 9.37 4.26
C ARG A 136 24.26 8.57 3.05
N TYR A 137 24.54 9.26 1.95
CA TYR A 137 25.07 8.70 0.72
C TYR A 137 26.44 8.06 1.01
N SER A 138 26.46 6.81 1.46
CA SER A 138 27.65 5.98 1.41
C SER A 138 27.34 4.74 0.57
N ASN A 139 28.02 4.64 -0.57
CA ASN A 139 28.19 3.46 -1.45
C ASN A 139 27.20 2.31 -1.20
N LYS A 140 25.94 2.48 -1.61
CA LYS A 140 24.93 1.42 -1.46
C LYS A 140 25.22 0.31 -2.47
N LYS A 141 25.73 -0.82 -1.98
CA LYS A 141 25.66 -2.11 -2.68
C LYS A 141 24.20 -2.37 -3.08
N ARG A 142 23.97 -2.58 -4.38
CA ARG A 142 22.66 -2.96 -4.94
C ARG A 142 22.52 -4.48 -4.88
N VAL A 143 21.28 -4.94 -4.71
CA VAL A 143 20.95 -6.37 -4.73
C VAL A 143 20.71 -6.78 -6.17
N ASP A 144 21.34 -7.88 -6.58
CA ASP A 144 21.03 -8.58 -7.82
C ASP A 144 19.83 -9.50 -7.55
N TYR A 145 18.62 -9.01 -7.86
CA TYR A 145 17.38 -9.74 -7.58
C TYR A 145 17.20 -10.96 -8.49
N ASP A 146 17.76 -10.94 -9.69
CA ASP A 146 17.64 -12.07 -10.62
C ASP A 146 18.41 -13.26 -10.05
N LYS A 147 19.67 -13.07 -9.63
CA LYS A 147 20.44 -14.13 -8.95
C LYS A 147 19.81 -14.57 -7.63
N LEU A 148 19.25 -13.64 -6.86
CA LEU A 148 18.57 -13.96 -5.61
C LEU A 148 17.37 -14.88 -5.89
N PHE A 149 16.52 -14.54 -6.86
CA PHE A 149 15.36 -15.35 -7.20
C PHE A 149 15.76 -16.68 -7.84
N ASP A 150 16.81 -16.73 -8.66
CA ASP A 150 17.36 -17.97 -9.23
C ASP A 150 17.73 -18.98 -8.13
N GLU A 151 18.35 -18.52 -7.05
CA GLU A 151 18.76 -19.39 -5.95
C GLU A 151 17.55 -20.00 -5.23
N PHE A 152 16.50 -19.20 -5.00
CA PHE A 152 15.24 -19.70 -4.43
C PHE A 152 14.51 -20.65 -5.39
N ARG A 153 14.55 -20.42 -6.71
CA ARG A 153 13.98 -21.35 -7.70
C ARG A 153 14.67 -22.72 -7.64
N LYS A 154 16.00 -22.75 -7.53
CA LYS A 154 16.78 -23.98 -7.39
C LYS A 154 16.43 -24.74 -6.12
N ILE A 155 16.39 -24.03 -4.98
CA ILE A 155 16.08 -24.64 -3.67
C ILE A 155 14.68 -25.24 -3.64
N LEU A 156 13.69 -24.53 -4.20
CA LEU A 156 12.30 -24.97 -4.21
C LEU A 156 11.97 -25.93 -5.37
N ASN A 157 12.90 -26.10 -6.31
CA ASN A 157 12.76 -26.84 -7.56
C ASN A 157 11.47 -26.48 -8.34
N ARG A 158 11.11 -25.20 -8.34
CA ARG A 158 9.95 -24.66 -9.05
C ARG A 158 10.09 -23.16 -9.29
N GLU A 159 9.24 -22.61 -10.16
CA GLU A 159 9.14 -21.18 -10.36
C GLU A 159 8.57 -20.44 -9.15
N LEU A 160 9.04 -19.20 -8.98
CA LEU A 160 8.54 -18.30 -7.96
C LEU A 160 7.36 -17.49 -8.50
N THR A 161 6.25 -17.53 -7.77
CA THR A 161 5.12 -16.64 -8.00
C THR A 161 5.51 -15.17 -7.76
N LYS A 162 4.69 -14.25 -8.29
CA LYS A 162 4.89 -12.81 -8.07
C LYS A 162 4.92 -12.46 -6.58
N ASP A 163 4.07 -13.10 -5.78
CA ASP A 163 3.95 -12.84 -4.36
C ASP A 163 5.14 -13.37 -3.58
N GLU A 164 5.67 -14.54 -3.95
CA GLU A 164 6.90 -15.08 -3.36
C GLU A 164 8.10 -14.17 -3.61
N LYS A 165 8.25 -13.64 -4.83
CA LYS A 165 9.31 -12.66 -5.13
C LYS A 165 9.19 -11.42 -4.25
N LYS A 166 7.97 -10.95 -3.98
CA LYS A 166 7.73 -9.83 -3.07
C LYS A 166 8.06 -10.17 -1.61
N ILE A 167 7.68 -11.37 -1.15
CA ILE A 167 7.99 -11.85 0.20
C ILE A 167 9.51 -11.97 0.39
N ILE A 168 10.23 -12.52 -0.58
CA ILE A 168 11.70 -12.63 -0.55
C ILE A 168 12.35 -11.25 -0.48
N ASN A 169 11.92 -10.31 -1.33
CA ASN A 169 12.38 -8.93 -1.29
C ASN A 169 12.10 -8.27 0.06
N LEU A 170 10.91 -8.49 0.62
CA LEU A 170 10.51 -7.99 1.92
C LEU A 170 11.42 -8.52 3.04
N ALA A 171 11.63 -9.84 3.08
CA ALA A 171 12.48 -10.50 4.06
C ALA A 171 13.93 -9.99 3.98
N TYR A 172 14.47 -9.81 2.77
CA TYR A 172 15.80 -9.23 2.57
C TYR A 172 15.90 -7.82 3.16
N ASN A 173 14.93 -6.96 2.86
CA ASN A 173 14.93 -5.58 3.37
C ASN A 173 14.79 -5.53 4.89
N MET A 174 13.93 -6.37 5.47
CA MET A 174 13.79 -6.52 6.92
C MET A 174 15.12 -6.96 7.58
N GLY A 175 15.80 -7.94 7.00
CA GLY A 175 17.12 -8.40 7.47
C GLY A 175 18.19 -7.31 7.39
N LYS A 176 18.25 -6.55 6.28
CA LYS A 176 19.18 -5.42 6.11
C LYS A 176 18.99 -4.32 7.15
N THR A 177 17.78 -4.17 7.66
CA THR A 177 17.48 -3.18 8.70
C THR A 177 17.74 -3.68 10.12
N ASN A 178 18.21 -4.93 10.29
CA ASN A 178 18.39 -5.56 11.60
C ASN A 178 17.10 -5.56 12.44
N GLN A 179 15.94 -5.54 11.78
CA GLN A 179 14.63 -5.37 12.44
C GLN A 179 14.34 -6.51 13.43
N PHE A 180 14.87 -7.70 13.15
CA PHE A 180 14.63 -8.91 13.92
C PHE A 180 15.92 -9.52 14.49
N THR A 181 17.01 -8.74 14.56
CA THR A 181 18.26 -9.20 15.18
C THR A 181 18.24 -8.95 16.69
N LEU A 182 18.63 -9.94 17.48
CA LEU A 182 18.83 -9.79 18.93
C LEU A 182 20.24 -9.24 19.20
N GLU A 183 20.35 -8.28 20.12
CA GLU A 183 21.66 -7.88 20.64
C GLU A 183 22.15 -8.93 21.64
N ASN A 184 23.37 -9.43 21.45
CA ASN A 184 23.99 -10.33 22.42
C ASN A 184 24.26 -9.57 23.73
N VAL A 185 23.43 -9.77 24.74
CA VAL A 185 23.73 -9.33 26.11
C VAL A 185 24.98 -10.09 26.56
N LYS A 186 26.13 -9.42 26.58
CA LYS A 186 27.36 -9.97 27.17
C LYS A 186 27.05 -10.40 28.60
N GLN A 187 27.10 -11.70 28.87
CA GLN A 187 27.19 -12.24 30.22
C GLN A 187 28.39 -11.56 30.90
N ARG A 188 28.13 -10.64 31.83
CA ARG A 188 29.16 -10.20 32.78
C ARG A 188 29.50 -11.43 33.62
N LYS A 189 30.59 -12.12 33.27
CA LYS A 189 31.28 -13.01 34.20
C LYS A 189 31.80 -12.13 35.33
N ASN A 190 31.03 -12.03 36.41
CA ASN A 190 31.56 -11.58 37.69
C ASN A 190 32.40 -12.73 38.23
N LYS A 191 33.71 -12.50 38.34
CA LYS A 191 34.60 -13.26 39.20
C LYS A 191 35.31 -12.26 40.09
#